data_AF-A0A183HVI8-F1
#
_entry.id   AF-A0A183HVI8-F1
#
_cell.length_a   1.000
_cell.length_b   1.000
_cell.length_c   1.000
_cell.angle_alpha   90.00
_cell.angle_beta   90.00
_cell.angle_gamma   90.00
#
_symmetry.space_group_name_H-M   'P 1'
#
loop_
_entity.id
_entity.type
_entity.pdbx_description
1 polymer ?
#
loop_
_entity_poly.entity_id
_entity_poly.type
_entity_poly.pdbx_seq_one_letter_code
_entity_poly.pdbx_strand_id
1 'polypeptide(L)'
;MLFYRYKRIFSIGTLAVTTYNPSTLEITNQWLYEDFITIKPVPRSPQGQDEFVIHIRSKRKNDTMRFSSEYTQEILSEALLHMPKFSDSQPELQDFTGYKHDWSDRRIPVLLRTTSHSLQRLNNNGEVIASYAYWRMKSIVMVSSCEIY
;
A
#
# COMPACT_ATOMS: atom_id res chain seq x y z
N MET A 1 12.59 0.24 -31.13
CA MET A 1 11.12 0.12 -30.99
C MET A 1 10.71 0.99 -29.81
N LEU A 2 10.24 2.21 -30.07
CA LEU A 2 9.81 3.13 -29.01
C LEU A 2 8.50 2.61 -28.43
N PHE A 3 8.55 1.97 -27.26
CA PHE A 3 7.34 1.74 -26.46
C PHE A 3 6.80 3.11 -26.07
N TYR A 4 5.83 3.63 -26.82
CA TYR A 4 5.00 4.73 -26.34
C TYR A 4 4.21 4.21 -25.13
N ARG A 5 4.83 4.26 -23.94
CA ARG A 5 4.14 4.03 -22.68
C ARG A 5 3.07 5.09 -22.58
N TYR A 6 1.83 4.65 -22.68
CA TYR A 6 0.66 5.51 -22.66
C TYR A 6 0.58 6.22 -21.31
N LYS A 7 0.87 7.51 -21.27
CA LYS A 7 0.92 8.28 -20.03
C LYS A 7 -0.50 8.52 -19.51
N ARG A 8 -0.66 8.37 -18.19
CA ARG A 8 -1.90 8.60 -17.46
C ARG A 8 -1.62 9.26 -16.13
N ILE A 9 -2.50 10.18 -15.73
CA ILE A 9 -2.57 10.62 -14.34
C ILE A 9 -3.36 9.54 -13.60
N PHE A 10 -2.74 8.92 -12.60
CA PHE A 10 -3.37 7.92 -11.75
C PHE A 10 -3.81 8.61 -10.44
N SER A 11 -5.11 8.67 -10.19
CA SER A 11 -5.69 9.37 -9.04
C SER A 11 -6.38 8.39 -8.10
N ILE A 12 -6.08 8.51 -6.81
CA ILE A 12 -6.70 7.73 -5.74
C ILE A 12 -7.69 8.64 -5.03
N GLY A 13 -8.99 8.38 -5.23
CA GLY A 13 -10.07 9.12 -4.57
C GLY A 13 -10.62 8.36 -3.36
N THR A 14 -11.55 8.96 -2.62
CA THR A 14 -12.15 8.33 -1.44
C THR A 14 -13.14 7.20 -1.75
N LEU A 15 -13.64 7.15 -2.99
CA LEU A 15 -14.62 6.17 -3.48
C LEU A 15 -14.11 5.30 -4.64
N ALA A 16 -13.14 5.81 -5.40
CA ALA A 16 -12.72 5.21 -6.66
C ALA A 16 -11.27 5.56 -7.00
N VAL A 17 -10.64 4.68 -7.78
CA VAL A 17 -9.42 5.02 -8.53
C VAL A 17 -9.83 5.49 -9.92
N THR A 18 -9.27 6.60 -10.37
CA THR A 18 -9.56 7.19 -11.68
C THR A 18 -8.27 7.46 -12.43
N THR A 19 -8.26 7.22 -13.74
CA THR A 19 -7.15 7.58 -14.62
C THR A 19 -7.57 8.64 -15.61
N TYR A 20 -6.72 9.65 -15.81
CA TYR A 20 -7.02 10.78 -16.70
C TYR A 20 -6.01 10.88 -17.85
N ASN A 21 -6.48 11.41 -18.97
CA ASN A 21 -5.60 11.89 -20.02
C ASN A 21 -4.78 13.08 -19.48
N PRO A 22 -3.43 13.05 -19.51
CA PRO A 22 -2.62 14.14 -18.97
C PRO A 22 -2.82 15.49 -19.66
N SER A 23 -3.26 15.51 -20.93
CA SER A 23 -3.42 16.74 -21.71
C SER A 23 -4.82 17.33 -21.58
N THR A 24 -5.86 16.49 -21.59
CA THR A 24 -7.26 16.94 -21.60
C THR A 24 -7.93 16.87 -20.23
N LEU A 25 -7.33 16.16 -19.27
CA LEU A 25 -7.92 15.83 -17.96
C LEU A 25 -9.25 15.08 -18.05
N GLU A 26 -9.57 14.50 -19.21
CA GLU A 26 -10.74 13.65 -19.36
C GLU A 26 -10.51 12.32 -18.64
N ILE A 27 -11.57 11.81 -18.00
CA ILE A 27 -11.57 10.48 -17.39
C ILE A 27 -11.42 9.44 -18.49
N THR A 28 -10.44 8.56 -18.34
CA THR A 28 -10.16 7.47 -19.28
C THR A 28 -10.57 6.12 -18.71
N ASN A 29 -10.43 5.94 -17.40
CA ASN A 29 -11.01 4.81 -16.67
C ASN A 29 -11.39 5.26 -15.26
N GLN A 30 -12.42 4.66 -14.69
CA GLN A 30 -12.82 4.84 -13.30
C GLN A 30 -13.30 3.50 -12.74
N TRP A 31 -12.82 3.16 -11.55
CA TRP A 31 -13.12 1.92 -10.87
C TRP A 31 -13.47 2.21 -9.42
N LEU A 32 -14.70 1.88 -9.03
CA LEU A 32 -15.14 1.98 -7.63
C LEU A 32 -14.39 0.97 -6.78
N TYR A 33 -14.21 1.25 -5.49
CA TYR A 33 -13.55 0.29 -4.61
C TYR A 33 -14.30 -1.04 -4.49
N GLU A 34 -15.63 -1.05 -4.63
CA GLU A 34 -16.43 -2.28 -4.67
C GLU A 34 -16.13 -3.19 -5.87
N ASP A 35 -15.47 -2.67 -6.91
CA ASP A 35 -14.98 -3.45 -8.04
C ASP A 35 -13.49 -3.82 -7.89
N PHE A 36 -12.76 -3.24 -6.93
CA PHE A 36 -11.35 -3.58 -6.70
C PHE A 36 -11.24 -4.94 -6.02
N ILE A 37 -10.48 -5.85 -6.63
CA ILE A 37 -10.12 -7.11 -5.99
C ILE A 37 -8.84 -6.92 -5.18
N THR A 38 -7.77 -6.42 -5.83
CA THR A 38 -6.49 -6.17 -5.15
C THR A 38 -5.58 -5.27 -5.99
N ILE A 39 -4.57 -4.70 -5.35
CA ILE A 39 -3.44 -4.00 -5.95
C ILE A 39 -2.15 -4.58 -5.39
N LYS A 40 -1.18 -4.90 -6.25
CA LYS A 40 0.09 -5.50 -5.82
C LYS A 40 1.26 -5.10 -6.69
N PRO A 41 2.48 -5.03 -6.13
CA PRO A 41 3.68 -4.83 -6.93
C PRO A 41 3.88 -6.02 -7.87
N VAL A 42 4.46 -5.75 -9.03
CA VAL A 42 5.01 -6.79 -9.92
C VAL A 42 6.47 -6.98 -9.52
N PRO A 43 6.94 -8.23 -9.32
CA PRO A 43 8.36 -8.51 -9.06
C PRO A 43 9.22 -7.83 -10.13
N ARG A 44 10.26 -7.11 -9.69
CA ARG A 44 11.05 -6.22 -10.55
C ARG A 44 11.48 -6.93 -11.82
N SER A 45 11.10 -6.35 -12.96
CA SER A 45 11.70 -6.71 -14.24
C SER A 45 13.14 -6.20 -14.27
N PRO A 46 14.04 -6.84 -15.05
CA PRO A 46 15.43 -6.37 -15.22
C PRO A 46 15.58 -4.93 -15.74
N GLN A 47 14.48 -4.33 -16.21
CA GLN A 47 14.43 -3.02 -16.87
C GLN A 47 14.30 -1.84 -15.90
N GLY A 48 14.32 -2.09 -14.58
CA GLY A 48 14.60 -1.08 -13.55
C GLY A 48 13.45 -0.12 -13.20
N GLN A 49 12.27 -0.23 -13.81
CA GLN A 49 11.09 0.52 -13.36
C GLN A 49 10.18 -0.34 -12.51
N ASP A 50 9.80 0.20 -11.35
CA ASP A 50 8.82 -0.44 -10.46
C ASP A 50 7.43 -0.40 -11.12
N GLU A 51 6.77 -1.55 -11.10
CA GLU A 51 5.47 -1.76 -11.74
C GLU A 51 4.50 -2.37 -10.73
N PHE A 52 3.22 -2.13 -10.95
CA PHE A 52 2.14 -2.69 -10.16
C PHE A 52 0.97 -3.08 -11.05
N VAL A 53 0.15 -4.00 -10.54
CA VAL A 53 -1.09 -4.41 -11.19
C VAL A 53 -2.26 -4.16 -10.26
N ILE A 54 -3.38 -3.74 -10.85
CA ILE A 54 -4.69 -3.79 -10.20
C ILE A 54 -5.50 -4.92 -10.84
N HIS A 55 -6.21 -5.67 -10.00
CA HIS A 55 -7.18 -6.66 -10.44
C HIS A 55 -8.57 -6.13 -10.10
N ILE A 56 -9.46 -6.17 -11.10
CA ILE A 56 -10.75 -5.50 -11.04
C ILE A 56 -11.83 -6.52 -11.41
N ARG A 57 -12.89 -6.56 -10.62
CA ARG A 57 -14.09 -7.31 -10.91
C ARG A 57 -14.85 -6.62 -12.03
N SER A 58 -15.30 -7.40 -13.00
CA SER A 58 -16.15 -6.89 -14.07
C SER A 58 -17.23 -7.92 -14.39
N LYS A 59 -18.41 -7.42 -14.79
CA LYS A 59 -19.61 -8.24 -15.03
C LYS A 59 -19.42 -9.32 -16.09
N ARG A 60 -18.46 -9.14 -17.01
CA ARG A 60 -18.17 -10.11 -18.08
C ARG A 60 -16.97 -10.98 -17.76
N LYS A 61 -15.87 -10.36 -17.36
CA LYS A 61 -14.59 -11.01 -17.07
C LYS A 61 -13.75 -10.07 -16.21
N ASN A 62 -13.12 -10.61 -15.17
CA ASN A 62 -12.17 -9.85 -14.36
C ASN A 62 -11.07 -9.25 -15.23
N ASP A 63 -10.75 -7.99 -14.96
CA ASP A 63 -9.76 -7.21 -15.69
C ASP A 63 -8.47 -7.08 -14.88
N THR A 64 -7.36 -6.88 -15.59
CA THR A 64 -6.03 -6.68 -14.99
C THR A 64 -5.33 -5.56 -15.72
N MET A 65 -5.07 -4.46 -15.01
CA MET A 65 -4.37 -3.30 -15.55
C MET A 65 -2.98 -3.22 -14.93
N ARG A 66 -1.96 -3.03 -15.78
CA ARG A 66 -0.55 -2.90 -15.37
C ARG A 66 -0.08 -1.47 -15.54
N PHE A 67 0.58 -0.94 -14.52
CA PHE A 67 1.09 0.41 -14.46
C PHE A 67 2.57 0.41 -14.07
N SER A 68 3.28 1.45 -14.48
CA SER A 68 4.67 1.71 -14.11
C SER A 68 4.78 3.12 -13.56
N SER A 69 5.40 3.29 -12.39
CA SER A 69 5.59 4.60 -11.76
C SER A 69 6.83 4.59 -10.87
N GLU A 70 7.54 5.70 -10.79
CA GLU A 70 8.58 5.91 -9.76
C GLU A 70 7.97 6.00 -8.35
N TYR A 71 6.69 6.38 -8.24
CA TYR A 71 5.92 6.45 -6.99
C TYR A 71 5.15 5.16 -6.67
N THR A 72 5.62 4.01 -7.15
CA THR A 72 4.87 2.74 -7.03
C THR A 72 4.59 2.39 -5.56
N GLN A 73 5.54 2.64 -4.65
CA GLN A 73 5.38 2.30 -3.23
C GLN A 73 4.33 3.18 -2.53
N GLU A 74 4.32 4.47 -2.84
CA GLU A 74 3.35 5.44 -2.35
C GLU A 74 1.95 5.12 -2.89
N ILE A 75 1.84 4.87 -4.20
CA ILE A 75 0.57 4.51 -4.84
C ILE A 75 -0.02 3.24 -4.20
N LEU A 76 0.80 2.21 -4.00
CA LEU A 76 0.39 0.98 -3.34
C LEU A 76 -0.14 1.26 -1.93
N SER A 77 0.62 2.04 -1.15
CA SER A 77 0.27 2.33 0.25
C SER A 77 -1.02 3.14 0.35
N GLU A 78 -1.20 4.18 -0.47
CA GLU A 78 -2.40 5.01 -0.50
C GLU A 78 -3.64 4.24 -0.98
N ALA A 79 -3.49 3.38 -2.00
CA ALA A 79 -4.60 2.55 -2.46
C ALA A 79 -5.01 1.51 -1.41
N LEU A 80 -4.04 0.92 -0.72
CA LEU A 80 -4.28 -0.09 0.32
C LEU A 80 -4.92 0.49 1.60
N LEU A 81 -4.88 1.81 1.82
CA LEU A 81 -5.69 2.47 2.85
C LEU A 81 -7.19 2.21 2.65
N HIS A 82 -7.62 2.13 1.39
CA HIS A 82 -9.00 1.87 1.01
C HIS A 82 -9.33 0.37 0.86
N MET A 83 -8.38 -0.52 1.16
CA MET A 83 -8.57 -1.97 1.05
C MET A 83 -9.79 -2.51 1.79
N PRO A 84 -10.23 -2.00 2.96
CA PRO A 84 -11.49 -2.42 3.59
C PRO A 84 -12.76 -2.17 2.75
N LYS A 85 -12.67 -1.35 1.69
CA LYS A 85 -13.76 -1.10 0.74
C LYS A 85 -13.69 -1.99 -0.50
N PHE A 86 -12.67 -2.84 -0.62
CA PHE A 86 -12.46 -3.71 -1.77
C PHE A 86 -13.45 -4.88 -1.77
N SER A 87 -13.75 -5.39 -2.96
CA SER A 87 -14.78 -6.41 -3.20
C SER A 87 -14.56 -7.71 -2.43
N ASP A 88 -13.29 -8.10 -2.28
CA ASP A 88 -12.86 -9.34 -1.61
C ASP A 88 -12.01 -9.03 -0.36
N SER A 89 -12.26 -7.89 0.28
CA SER A 89 -11.46 -7.48 1.42
C SER A 89 -11.61 -8.45 2.60
N GLN A 90 -10.48 -9.05 2.99
CA GLN A 90 -10.31 -9.77 4.24
C GLN A 90 -9.09 -9.15 4.94
N PRO A 91 -9.28 -8.11 5.76
CA PRO A 91 -8.17 -7.48 6.45
C PRO A 91 -7.58 -8.46 7.46
N GLU A 92 -6.39 -8.99 7.15
CA GLU A 92 -5.59 -9.72 8.13
C GLU A 92 -4.97 -8.70 9.10
N LEU A 93 -5.51 -8.66 10.31
CA LEU A 93 -4.98 -7.84 11.39
C LEU A 93 -4.26 -8.76 12.37
N GLN A 94 -2.99 -8.46 12.64
CA GLN A 94 -2.22 -9.19 13.64
C GLN A 94 -1.61 -8.22 14.64
N ASP A 95 -1.84 -8.51 15.92
CA ASP A 95 -1.35 -7.70 17.02
C ASP A 95 -0.06 -8.30 17.59
N PHE A 96 0.91 -7.41 17.86
CA PHE A 96 2.23 -7.75 18.37
C PHE A 96 2.56 -6.84 19.54
N THR A 97 2.96 -7.43 20.66
CA THR A 97 3.57 -6.68 21.76
C THR A 97 5.04 -6.43 21.48
N GLY A 98 5.54 -5.24 21.78
CA GLY A 98 6.93 -4.89 21.58
C GLY A 98 7.40 -3.75 22.49
N TYR A 99 8.60 -3.26 22.20
CA TYR A 99 9.19 -2.13 22.92
C TYR A 99 9.68 -1.09 21.91
N LYS A 100 9.34 0.18 22.16
CA LYS A 100 9.97 1.31 21.49
C LYS A 100 11.14 1.78 22.35
N HIS A 101 12.29 1.98 21.72
CA HIS A 101 13.44 2.64 22.33
C HIS A 101 13.38 4.13 22.01
N ASP A 102 13.59 4.99 23.01
CA ASP A 102 13.82 6.42 22.78
C ASP A 102 15.32 6.74 22.70
N TRP A 103 15.66 8.01 22.53
CA TRP A 103 17.05 8.48 22.44
C TRP A 103 17.86 8.32 23.74
N SER A 104 17.23 7.90 24.83
CA SER A 104 17.86 7.64 26.13
C SER A 104 17.88 6.14 26.45
N ASP A 105 17.72 5.27 25.44
CA ASP A 105 17.61 3.81 25.55
C ASP A 105 16.48 3.32 26.47
N ARG A 106 15.52 4.20 26.80
CA ARG A 106 14.37 3.80 27.58
C ARG A 106 13.47 2.92 26.73
N ARG A 107 13.14 1.75 27.28
CA ARG A 107 12.18 0.81 26.69
C ARG A 107 10.77 1.18 27.11
N ILE A 108 9.94 1.55 26.14
CA ILE A 108 8.52 1.87 26.33
C ILE A 108 7.69 0.72 25.73
N PRO A 109 6.86 0.03 26.52
CA PRO A 109 6.00 -1.03 25.99
C PRO A 109 5.01 -0.46 24.97
N VAL A 110 4.82 -1.18 23.88
CA VAL A 110 3.89 -0.81 22.80
C VAL A 110 3.10 -2.02 22.33
N LEU A 111 1.85 -1.80 21.95
CA LEU A 111 1.03 -2.73 21.21
C LEU A 111 0.98 -2.24 19.76
N LEU A 112 1.33 -3.12 18.82
CA LEU A 112 1.41 -2.81 17.40
C LEU A 112 0.45 -3.70 16.63
N ARG A 113 -0.26 -3.14 15.65
CA ARG A 113 -1.16 -3.86 14.74
C ARG A 113 -0.67 -3.73 13.32
N THR A 114 -0.47 -4.85 12.63
CA THR A 114 -0.17 -4.83 11.20
C THR A 114 -1.46 -4.62 10.41
N THR A 115 -1.39 -3.74 9.42
CA THR A 115 -2.42 -3.61 8.37
C THR A 115 -1.77 -3.79 7.00
N SER A 116 -2.53 -3.66 5.92
CA SER A 116 -2.03 -3.74 4.54
C SER A 116 -1.12 -2.57 4.14
N HIS A 117 -1.26 -1.40 4.77
CA HIS A 117 -0.59 -0.15 4.36
C HIS A 117 0.27 0.48 5.46
N SER A 118 0.05 0.10 6.72
CA SER A 118 0.76 0.69 7.85
C SER A 118 0.90 -0.26 9.03
N LEU A 119 1.90 0.03 9.87
CA LEU A 119 2.00 -0.48 11.22
C LEU A 119 1.33 0.53 12.16
N GLN A 120 0.29 0.11 12.85
CA GLN A 120 -0.46 0.95 13.78
C GLN A 120 0.05 0.73 15.20
N ARG A 121 0.13 1.80 16.00
CA ARG A 121 0.33 1.71 17.44
C ARG A 121 -1.01 1.87 18.13
N LEU A 122 -1.32 0.93 19.02
CA LEU A 122 -2.53 0.94 19.83
C LEU A 122 -2.25 1.44 21.25
N ASN A 123 -3.25 2.03 21.88
CA ASN A 123 -3.28 2.21 23.33
C ASN A 123 -3.82 0.95 24.05
N ASN A 124 -3.93 1.00 25.38
CA ASN A 124 -4.41 -0.12 26.18
C ASN A 124 -5.89 -0.47 25.93
N ASN A 125 -6.67 0.45 25.36
CA ASN A 125 -8.07 0.25 25.00
C ASN A 125 -8.24 -0.31 23.57
N GLY A 126 -7.14 -0.52 22.83
CA GLY A 126 -7.15 -0.99 21.44
C GLY A 126 -7.37 0.12 20.41
N GLU A 127 -7.32 1.39 20.80
CA GLU A 127 -7.50 2.53 19.88
C GLU A 127 -6.17 2.88 19.20
N VAL A 128 -6.23 3.22 17.91
CA VAL A 128 -5.06 3.63 17.13
C VAL A 128 -4.61 5.03 17.55
N ILE A 129 -3.40 5.14 18.09
CA ILE A 129 -2.78 6.42 18.52
C ILE A 129 -1.67 6.90 17.58
N ALA A 130 -1.17 6.03 16.72
CA ALA A 130 -0.24 6.40 15.65
C ALA A 130 -0.31 5.37 14.51
N SER A 131 0.02 5.78 13.28
CA SER A 131 0.14 4.90 12.12
C SER A 131 1.42 5.23 11.35
N TYR A 132 2.24 4.22 11.11
CA TYR A 132 3.50 4.33 10.40
C TYR A 132 3.39 3.62 9.06
N ALA A 133 3.35 4.36 7.96
CA ALA A 133 3.24 3.78 6.63
C ALA A 133 4.50 2.96 6.28
N TYR A 134 4.32 1.77 5.71
CA TYR A 134 5.45 0.88 5.41
C TYR A 134 6.45 1.49 4.42
N TRP A 135 5.96 2.26 3.43
CA TRP A 135 6.83 2.92 2.46
C TRP A 135 7.78 3.97 3.08
N ARG A 136 7.49 4.43 4.31
CA ARG A 136 8.40 5.32 5.07
C ARG A 136 9.35 4.57 5.99
N MET A 137 9.25 3.24 6.08
CA MET A 137 10.15 2.44 6.90
C MET A 137 11.42 2.13 6.12
N LYS A 138 12.57 2.47 6.72
CA LYS A 138 13.88 2.22 6.10
C LYS A 138 14.20 0.72 6.01
N SER A 139 13.90 -0.04 7.04
CA SER A 139 14.16 -1.47 7.10
C SER A 139 13.35 -2.15 8.21
N ILE A 140 13.11 -3.44 8.03
CA ILE A 140 12.66 -4.37 9.07
C ILE A 140 13.75 -5.43 9.15
N VAL A 141 14.40 -5.53 10.30
CA VAL A 141 15.55 -6.43 10.48
C VAL A 141 15.23 -7.43 11.58
N MET A 142 15.56 -8.69 11.32
CA MET A 142 15.58 -9.70 12.37
C MET A 142 16.79 -9.43 13.24
N VAL A 143 16.54 -9.08 14.50
CA VAL A 143 17.61 -9.02 15.49
C VAL A 143 17.85 -10.46 15.96
N SER A 144 18.84 -11.12 15.37
CA SER A 144 19.41 -12.34 15.94
C SER A 144 20.02 -11.99 17.29
N SER A 145 19.78 -12.80 18.33
CA SER A 145 20.40 -12.66 19.64
C SER A 145 21.93 -12.66 19.50
N CYS A 146 22.53 -11.48 19.42
CA CYS A 146 23.97 -11.29 19.48
C CYS A 146 24.21 -9.94 20.12
N GLU A 147 24.57 -10.00 21.41
CA GLU A 147 25.30 -9.00 22.20
C GLU A 147 25.22 -7.56 21.67
N ILE A 148 24.21 -6.83 22.17
CA ILE A 148 24.33 -5.37 22.28
C ILE A 148 25.23 -5.17 23.50
N TYR A 149 26.49 -4.77 23.25
CA TYR A 149 27.50 -4.44 24.26
C TYR A 149 26.99 -3.45 25.31
#